data_AF-A0AB36K5S5-F1
#
_entry.id   AF-A0AB36K5S5-F1
#
_cell.length_a   1.000
_cell.length_b   1.000
_cell.length_c   1.000
_cell.angle_alpha   90.00
_cell.angle_beta   90.00
_cell.angle_gamma   90.00
#
_symmetry.space_group_name_H-M   'P 1'
#
loop_
_entity.id
_entity.type
_entity.pdbx_description
1 polymer ?
#
loop_
_entity_poly.entity_id
_entity_poly.type
_entity_poly.pdbx_seq_one_letter_code
_entity_poly.pdbx_strand_id
1 'polypeptide(L)'
;MTTKYIKALCLALPPLLLTELAFAENASSADNLDPVSELVEKLRDKEETLETRNDELALQQAKLDDLLVKRATLEDELSNLKRKRSNAKAELDAKFQDLIADPSTDISPYQQAYQQAWQQVNNHQQKQAANESAIIEQKKRLAKLEREQALLATTLENLHEAMREARAERLRKELTQKDTIEVVHSLTCSPNMTLSACANQGETLTMQKAIRDFRGQVTDFVTESNAVKQNIDKVAFNIHVTNSEVVDAGFTGGMDYTTRIKAELVSRPDKTAACRLLDLEDRYCVETTQAQQQANRKQQAKRWVNVTIRSNRYDDSVTINDVSYGSTPVELMLPVGNHDLTVTKPGFMPYDREVYLGKDQVVWAKLKEQPNQPPSPGKKFTDPVANNLEAPQMVVIGAGEYKVGPDARENVAIQQSFAMGATPVTVEQFDAFVTASGYVTAAEQGNGCDKLVNGEINQSLDTDWRQPGFDQAADSPVVCVNKDDAEAYTEWLSQQTGQRYALPNDVEWEVAARGGTESDYWWGNEIGVGNANTGWSGTVWSNDRTSPVKSFPPNPFGVYDTAGNVWEWVSNDTPIARGGAWNFSPQRSRVSERLELGENTSANYLGFRVVRDIKTP
;
A
#
# COMPACT_ATOMS: atom_id res chain seq x y z
N MET A 1 5.50 -64.65 5.90
CA MET A 1 5.00 -65.47 4.78
C MET A 1 3.91 -64.65 4.12
N THR A 2 4.06 -63.99 2.97
CA THR A 2 4.45 -64.50 1.64
C THR A 2 5.01 -63.34 0.80
N THR A 3 6.11 -63.57 0.10
CA THR A 3 6.70 -62.64 -0.87
C THR A 3 6.77 -63.37 -2.21
N LYS A 4 6.21 -62.79 -3.27
CA LYS A 4 6.37 -63.26 -4.66
C LYS A 4 6.92 -62.08 -5.48
N TYR A 5 8.04 -62.24 -6.18
CA TYR A 5 8.04 -62.69 -7.58
C TYR A 5 9.49 -62.85 -8.08
N ILE A 6 9.60 -63.68 -9.10
CA ILE A 6 10.77 -64.38 -9.62
C ILE A 6 10.97 -63.95 -11.08
N LYS A 7 12.24 -63.76 -11.45
CA LYS A 7 12.94 -63.96 -12.75
C LYS A 7 12.44 -63.25 -14.03
N ALA A 8 13.42 -62.67 -14.73
CA ALA A 8 13.73 -63.06 -16.10
C ALA A 8 15.24 -62.87 -16.39
N LEU A 9 15.82 -63.85 -17.07
CA LEU A 9 17.20 -64.00 -17.52
C LEU A 9 17.19 -64.18 -19.06
N CYS A 10 18.31 -63.87 -19.69
CA CYS A 10 18.77 -64.20 -21.07
C CYS A 10 18.49 -63.15 -22.16
N LEU A 11 19.50 -62.45 -22.70
CA LEU A 11 20.68 -62.85 -23.53
C LEU A 11 20.38 -63.06 -25.02
N ALA A 12 20.87 -62.13 -25.85
CA ALA A 12 21.40 -62.31 -27.22
C ALA A 12 22.13 -60.99 -27.60
N LEU A 13 23.45 -60.90 -27.47
CA LEU A 13 24.52 -61.07 -28.50
C LEU A 13 24.57 -59.97 -29.59
N PRO A 14 25.79 -59.58 -30.05
CA PRO A 14 26.24 -58.25 -30.48
C PRO A 14 26.53 -58.30 -32.00
N PRO A 15 27.57 -57.67 -32.61
CA PRO A 15 28.36 -56.46 -32.35
C PRO A 15 28.35 -55.51 -33.58
N LEU A 16 28.99 -54.33 -33.53
CA LEU A 16 29.88 -53.80 -34.58
C LEU A 16 30.28 -52.34 -34.29
N LEU A 17 31.58 -52.19 -34.01
CA LEU A 17 32.50 -51.14 -34.45
C LEU A 17 32.07 -49.67 -34.29
N LEU A 18 32.81 -48.92 -33.44
CA LEU A 18 33.91 -48.08 -33.92
C LEU A 18 34.71 -47.51 -32.73
N THR A 19 35.98 -47.90 -32.70
CA THR A 19 37.17 -47.21 -32.16
C THR A 19 36.95 -45.89 -31.41
N GLU A 20 37.29 -45.88 -30.11
CA GLU A 20 37.78 -44.68 -29.43
C GLU A 20 39.15 -44.32 -30.03
N LEU A 21 39.14 -43.37 -30.97
CA LEU A 21 40.33 -42.59 -31.28
C LEU A 21 40.44 -41.50 -30.22
N ALA A 22 41.40 -41.68 -29.33
CA ALA A 22 41.93 -40.60 -28.51
C ALA A 22 42.52 -39.54 -29.43
N PHE A 23 41.73 -38.51 -29.75
CA PHE A 23 42.25 -37.21 -30.14
C PHE A 23 42.43 -36.38 -28.87
N ALA A 24 43.66 -36.35 -28.39
CA ALA A 24 44.17 -35.19 -27.68
C ALA A 24 44.19 -34.04 -28.70
N GLU A 25 43.10 -33.27 -28.76
CA GLU A 25 43.07 -31.98 -29.43
C GLU A 25 42.93 -30.89 -28.37
N ASN A 26 43.93 -30.02 -28.40
CA ASN A 26 44.05 -28.70 -27.80
C ASN A 26 42.80 -28.20 -27.06
N ALA A 27 43.01 -27.88 -25.79
CA ALA A 27 42.27 -26.82 -25.11
C ALA A 27 42.55 -25.47 -25.82
N SER A 28 41.97 -25.28 -27.00
CA SER A 28 41.84 -23.98 -27.63
C SER A 28 40.52 -23.37 -27.18
N SER A 29 40.65 -22.38 -26.29
CA SER A 29 39.85 -21.14 -26.31
C SER A 29 38.40 -21.26 -26.78
N ALA A 30 37.51 -21.63 -25.86
CA ALA A 30 36.08 -21.30 -25.89
C ALA A 30 35.68 -21.07 -24.43
N ASP A 31 35.24 -19.91 -23.94
CA ASP A 31 34.97 -18.62 -24.57
C ASP A 31 35.17 -17.56 -23.48
N ASN A 32 36.14 -16.66 -23.66
CA ASN A 32 36.13 -15.36 -22.97
C ASN A 32 35.18 -14.46 -23.79
N LEU A 33 33.89 -14.81 -23.82
CA LEU A 33 32.90 -13.98 -24.50
C LEU A 33 32.84 -12.65 -23.75
N ASP A 34 33.07 -11.57 -24.50
CA ASP A 34 32.89 -10.22 -24.02
C ASP A 34 31.47 -10.07 -23.46
N PRO A 35 31.31 -9.71 -22.16
CA PRO A 35 29.99 -9.57 -21.54
C PRO A 35 29.06 -8.62 -22.29
N VAL A 36 29.61 -7.66 -23.02
CA VAL A 36 28.83 -6.75 -23.87
C VAL A 36 28.23 -7.50 -25.07
N SER A 37 28.98 -8.39 -25.72
CA SER A 37 28.50 -9.16 -26.88
C SER A 37 27.35 -10.11 -26.53
N GLU A 38 27.41 -10.75 -25.35
CA GLU A 38 26.32 -11.61 -24.88
C GLU A 38 25.03 -10.81 -24.61
N LEU A 39 25.16 -9.61 -24.05
CA LEU A 39 24.02 -8.72 -23.80
C LEU A 39 23.41 -8.17 -25.08
N VAL A 40 24.22 -7.91 -26.11
CA VAL A 40 23.74 -7.49 -27.43
C VAL A 40 22.87 -8.57 -28.08
N GLU A 41 23.28 -9.83 -28.05
CA GLU A 41 22.45 -10.93 -28.59
C GLU A 41 21.14 -11.09 -27.80
N LYS A 42 21.18 -10.99 -26.47
CA LYS A 42 19.97 -11.06 -25.63
C LYS A 42 19.01 -9.90 -25.91
N LEU A 43 19.52 -8.68 -26.16
CA LEU A 43 18.70 -7.54 -26.54
C LEU A 43 18.01 -7.81 -27.87
N ARG A 44 18.76 -8.24 -28.90
CA ARG A 44 18.23 -8.56 -30.22
C ARG A 44 17.09 -9.59 -30.15
N ASP A 45 17.30 -10.71 -29.45
CA ASP A 45 16.29 -11.77 -29.31
C ASP A 45 15.01 -11.27 -28.60
N LYS A 46 15.16 -10.38 -27.61
CA LYS A 46 14.03 -9.83 -26.85
C LYS A 46 13.28 -8.75 -27.61
N GLU A 47 13.97 -7.96 -28.43
CA GLU A 47 13.37 -7.00 -29.35
C GLU A 47 12.51 -7.71 -30.41
N GLU A 48 13.02 -8.79 -31.01
CA GLU A 48 12.27 -9.62 -31.96
C GLU A 48 11.03 -10.26 -31.30
N THR A 49 11.17 -10.71 -30.05
CA THR A 49 10.04 -11.23 -29.27
C THR A 49 8.98 -10.14 -29.01
N LEU A 50 9.40 -8.89 -28.80
CA LEU A 50 8.50 -7.77 -28.55
C LEU A 50 7.72 -7.40 -29.80
N GLU A 51 8.40 -7.35 -30.94
CA GLU A 51 7.76 -7.12 -32.24
C GLU A 51 6.68 -8.18 -32.52
N THR A 52 7.03 -9.46 -32.36
CA THR A 52 6.06 -10.57 -32.50
C THR A 52 4.86 -10.42 -31.57
N ARG A 53 5.08 -9.94 -30.33
CA ARG A 53 4.00 -9.75 -29.35
C ARG A 53 3.09 -8.57 -29.71
N ASN A 54 3.65 -7.50 -30.27
CA ASN A 54 2.90 -6.36 -30.76
C ASN A 54 1.95 -6.77 -31.90
N ASP A 55 2.44 -7.60 -32.83
CA ASP A 55 1.63 -8.15 -33.91
C ASP A 55 0.49 -9.04 -33.38
N GLU A 56 0.77 -9.90 -32.39
CA GLU A 56 -0.26 -10.73 -31.76
C GLU A 56 -1.33 -9.87 -31.07
N LEU A 57 -0.93 -8.82 -30.36
CA LEU A 57 -1.85 -7.87 -29.71
C LEU A 57 -2.75 -7.18 -30.74
N ALA A 58 -2.17 -6.66 -31.82
CA ALA A 58 -2.94 -6.03 -32.91
C ALA A 58 -3.97 -7.00 -33.50
N LEU A 59 -3.59 -8.25 -33.73
CA LEU A 59 -4.49 -9.28 -34.24
C LEU A 59 -5.61 -9.62 -33.25
N GLN A 60 -5.33 -9.73 -31.95
CA GLN A 60 -6.35 -10.01 -30.93
C GLN A 60 -7.29 -8.81 -30.71
N GLN A 61 -6.79 -7.59 -30.89
CA GLN A 61 -7.59 -6.37 -30.80
C GLN A 61 -8.59 -6.30 -31.95
N ALA A 62 -8.16 -6.58 -33.19
CA ALA A 62 -9.06 -6.65 -34.33
C ALA A 62 -10.21 -7.67 -34.14
N LYS A 63 -9.95 -8.80 -33.46
CA LYS A 63 -11.01 -9.78 -33.11
C LYS A 63 -12.00 -9.25 -32.08
N LEU A 64 -11.54 -8.46 -31.12
CA LEU A 64 -12.44 -7.81 -30.17
C LEU A 64 -13.34 -6.80 -30.89
N ASP A 65 -12.78 -6.04 -31.82
CA ASP A 65 -13.52 -5.06 -32.61
C ASP A 65 -14.61 -5.73 -33.45
N ASP A 66 -14.31 -6.86 -34.10
CA ASP A 66 -15.31 -7.67 -34.82
C ASP A 66 -16.47 -8.15 -33.92
N LEU A 67 -16.15 -8.64 -32.71
CA LEU A 67 -17.17 -9.07 -31.74
C LEU A 67 -18.05 -7.91 -31.25
N LEU A 68 -17.49 -6.71 -31.12
CA LEU A 68 -18.22 -5.50 -30.73
C LEU A 68 -19.15 -5.03 -31.84
N VAL A 69 -18.70 -5.08 -33.11
CA VAL A 69 -19.55 -4.82 -34.28
C VAL A 69 -20.70 -5.83 -34.32
N LYS A 70 -20.39 -7.12 -34.13
CA LYS A 70 -21.39 -8.19 -34.08
C LYS A 70 -22.41 -8.02 -32.94
N ARG A 71 -21.99 -7.47 -31.79
CA ARG A 71 -22.92 -7.14 -30.70
C ARG A 71 -23.94 -6.09 -31.15
N ALA A 72 -23.47 -5.02 -31.79
CA ALA A 72 -24.33 -3.93 -32.26
C ALA A 72 -25.33 -4.42 -33.32
N THR A 73 -24.91 -5.30 -34.24
CA THR A 73 -25.85 -5.88 -35.22
C THR A 73 -26.90 -6.77 -34.57
N LEU A 74 -26.50 -7.61 -33.59
CA LEU A 74 -27.44 -8.43 -32.84
C LEU A 74 -28.46 -7.57 -32.05
N GLU A 75 -28.04 -6.46 -31.46
CA GLU A 75 -28.95 -5.56 -30.74
C GLU A 75 -30.02 -4.94 -31.65
N ASP A 76 -29.66 -4.52 -32.87
CA ASP A 76 -30.60 -3.98 -33.86
C ASP A 76 -31.60 -5.05 -34.36
N GLU A 77 -31.09 -6.25 -34.68
CA GLU A 77 -31.94 -7.38 -35.06
C GLU A 77 -32.94 -7.76 -33.96
N LEU A 78 -32.49 -7.79 -32.70
CA LEU A 78 -33.34 -8.10 -31.56
C LEU A 78 -34.45 -7.07 -31.37
N SER A 79 -34.17 -5.78 -31.58
CA SER A 79 -35.18 -4.71 -31.56
C SER A 79 -36.28 -4.97 -32.58
N ASN A 80 -35.89 -5.34 -33.80
CA ASN A 80 -36.83 -5.68 -34.86
C ASN A 80 -37.67 -6.93 -34.53
N LEU A 81 -37.07 -7.98 -33.96
CA LEU A 81 -37.77 -9.18 -33.53
C LEU A 81 -38.74 -8.92 -32.38
N LYS A 82 -38.36 -8.09 -31.40
CA LYS A 82 -39.24 -7.67 -30.30
C LYS A 82 -40.47 -6.91 -30.81
N ARG A 83 -40.30 -6.04 -31.82
CA ARG A 83 -41.41 -5.34 -32.49
C ARG A 83 -42.35 -6.33 -33.19
N LYS A 84 -41.83 -7.29 -33.96
CA LYS A 84 -42.64 -8.35 -34.60
C LYS A 84 -43.43 -9.16 -33.58
N ARG A 85 -42.80 -9.56 -32.47
CA ARG A 85 -43.47 -10.27 -31.36
C ARG A 85 -44.58 -9.42 -30.73
N SER A 86 -44.34 -8.12 -30.53
CA SER A 86 -45.34 -7.19 -29.99
C SER A 86 -46.55 -7.07 -30.91
N ASN A 87 -46.34 -6.96 -32.23
CA ASN A 87 -47.42 -6.90 -33.20
C ASN A 87 -48.22 -8.22 -33.23
N ALA A 88 -47.54 -9.37 -33.29
CA ALA A 88 -48.19 -10.68 -33.24
C ALA A 88 -49.00 -10.89 -31.94
N LYS A 89 -48.53 -10.33 -30.82
CA LYS A 89 -49.29 -10.32 -29.56
C LYS A 89 -50.55 -9.48 -29.67
N ALA A 90 -50.45 -8.26 -30.21
CA ALA A 90 -51.60 -7.37 -30.36
C ALA A 90 -52.68 -7.97 -31.28
N GLU A 91 -52.26 -8.61 -32.38
CA GLU A 91 -53.16 -9.32 -33.29
C GLU A 91 -53.84 -10.52 -32.61
N LEU A 92 -53.07 -11.31 -31.84
CA LEU A 92 -53.61 -12.42 -31.05
C LEU A 92 -54.61 -11.94 -29.99
N ASP A 93 -54.27 -10.88 -29.25
CA ASP A 93 -55.13 -10.31 -28.22
C ASP A 93 -56.44 -9.75 -28.84
N ALA A 94 -56.36 -9.11 -30.02
CA ALA A 94 -57.54 -8.65 -30.75
C ALA A 94 -58.44 -9.82 -31.20
N LYS A 95 -57.86 -10.89 -31.74
CA LYS A 95 -58.61 -12.07 -32.16
C LYS A 95 -59.19 -12.86 -30.98
N PHE A 96 -58.54 -12.79 -29.82
CA PHE A 96 -59.10 -13.32 -28.59
C PHE A 96 -60.37 -12.56 -28.15
N GLN A 97 -60.44 -11.24 -28.37
CA GLN A 97 -61.66 -10.46 -28.13
C GLN A 97 -62.78 -10.86 -29.10
N ASP A 98 -62.47 -11.08 -30.38
CA ASP A 98 -63.43 -11.58 -31.37
C ASP A 98 -64.01 -12.94 -30.95
N LEU A 99 -63.17 -13.85 -30.42
CA LEU A 99 -63.59 -15.16 -29.91
C LEU A 99 -64.58 -15.07 -28.73
N ILE A 100 -64.46 -14.05 -27.87
CA ILE A 100 -65.41 -13.81 -26.77
C ILE A 100 -66.79 -13.43 -27.32
N ALA A 101 -66.83 -12.71 -28.44
CA ALA A 101 -68.07 -12.30 -29.11
C ALA A 101 -68.66 -13.42 -30.02
N ASP A 102 -67.80 -14.21 -30.66
CA ASP A 102 -68.17 -15.34 -31.51
C ASP A 102 -67.31 -16.59 -31.17
N PRO A 103 -67.88 -17.57 -30.44
CA PRO A 103 -67.19 -18.80 -30.06
C PRO A 103 -66.71 -19.68 -31.22
N SER A 104 -67.11 -19.41 -32.47
CA SER A 104 -66.66 -20.14 -33.65
C SER A 104 -65.39 -19.58 -34.29
N THR A 105 -64.85 -18.48 -33.76
CA THR A 105 -63.62 -17.82 -34.27
C THR A 105 -62.39 -18.72 -34.11
N ASP A 106 -61.67 -19.04 -35.19
CA ASP A 106 -60.39 -19.76 -35.11
C ASP A 106 -59.21 -18.81 -34.79
N ILE A 107 -58.63 -18.97 -33.61
CA ILE A 107 -57.48 -18.18 -33.15
C ILE A 107 -56.12 -18.89 -33.34
N SER A 108 -56.13 -20.15 -33.79
CA SER A 108 -54.94 -21.02 -33.86
C SER A 108 -53.81 -20.42 -34.71
N PRO A 109 -54.05 -19.78 -35.87
CA PRO A 109 -52.99 -19.17 -36.67
C PRO A 109 -52.26 -18.03 -35.93
N TYR A 110 -52.99 -17.24 -35.15
CA TYR A 110 -52.43 -16.12 -34.38
C TYR A 110 -51.64 -16.60 -33.16
N GLN A 111 -52.09 -17.68 -32.52
CA GLN A 111 -51.33 -18.34 -31.46
C GLN A 111 -50.00 -18.88 -31.99
N GLN A 112 -50.01 -19.54 -33.16
CA GLN A 112 -48.79 -20.05 -33.80
C GLN A 112 -47.86 -18.91 -34.21
N ALA A 113 -48.37 -17.82 -34.78
CA ALA A 113 -47.57 -16.65 -35.16
C ALA A 113 -46.88 -16.01 -33.95
N TYR A 114 -47.60 -15.86 -32.83
CA TYR A 114 -47.01 -15.35 -31.59
C TYR A 114 -45.96 -16.31 -31.02
N GLN A 115 -46.22 -17.62 -30.98
CA GLN A 115 -45.26 -18.63 -30.52
C GLN A 115 -43.98 -18.62 -31.37
N GLN A 116 -44.09 -18.51 -32.70
CA GLN A 116 -42.93 -18.40 -33.59
C GLN A 116 -42.13 -17.11 -33.34
N ALA A 117 -42.81 -15.97 -33.22
CA ALA A 117 -42.14 -14.69 -32.93
C ALA A 117 -41.46 -14.70 -31.55
N TRP A 118 -42.06 -15.35 -30.56
CA TRP A 118 -41.46 -15.55 -29.24
C TRP A 118 -40.21 -16.43 -29.31
N GLN A 119 -40.26 -17.56 -30.04
CA GLN A 119 -39.12 -18.44 -30.24
C GLN A 119 -37.96 -17.72 -30.95
N GLN A 120 -38.25 -16.89 -31.95
CA GLN A 120 -37.25 -16.10 -32.65
C GLN A 120 -36.53 -15.11 -31.71
N VAL A 121 -37.28 -14.41 -30.84
CA VAL A 121 -36.69 -13.53 -29.82
C VAL A 121 -35.81 -14.33 -28.85
N ASN A 122 -36.30 -15.46 -28.35
CA ASN A 122 -35.55 -16.27 -27.38
C ASN A 122 -34.25 -16.84 -27.98
N ASN A 123 -34.31 -17.39 -29.19
CA ASN A 123 -33.13 -17.89 -29.91
C ASN A 123 -32.11 -16.77 -30.19
N HIS A 124 -32.59 -15.55 -30.46
CA HIS A 124 -31.73 -14.40 -30.70
C HIS A 124 -31.05 -13.91 -29.41
N GLN A 125 -31.78 -13.87 -28.28
CA GLN A 125 -31.21 -13.57 -26.96
C GLN A 125 -30.09 -14.55 -26.56
N GLN A 126 -30.21 -15.84 -26.93
CA GLN A 126 -29.13 -16.80 -26.73
C GLN A 126 -27.87 -16.47 -27.57
N LYS A 127 -28.04 -16.00 -28.81
CA LYS A 127 -26.90 -15.53 -29.64
C LYS A 127 -26.23 -14.30 -29.05
N GLN A 128 -27.02 -13.38 -28.49
CA GLN A 128 -26.49 -12.20 -27.79
C GLN A 128 -25.65 -12.61 -26.57
N ALA A 129 -26.17 -13.50 -25.71
CA ALA A 129 -25.44 -14.00 -24.54
C ALA A 129 -24.15 -14.74 -24.92
N ALA A 130 -24.17 -15.52 -26.02
CA ALA A 130 -22.97 -16.17 -26.55
C ALA A 130 -21.93 -15.16 -27.05
N ASN A 131 -22.35 -14.08 -27.73
CA ASN A 131 -21.46 -13.02 -28.19
C ASN A 131 -20.86 -12.22 -27.03
N GLU A 132 -21.66 -11.92 -25.99
CA GLU A 132 -21.17 -11.25 -24.78
C GLU A 132 -20.13 -12.10 -24.04
N SER A 133 -20.36 -13.42 -23.94
CA SER A 133 -19.39 -14.35 -23.35
C SER A 133 -18.07 -14.38 -24.15
N ALA A 134 -18.15 -14.36 -25.49
CA ALA A 134 -16.97 -14.29 -26.35
C ALA A 134 -16.20 -12.96 -26.19
N ILE A 135 -16.88 -11.84 -26.02
CA ILE A 135 -16.25 -10.53 -25.74
C ILE A 135 -15.49 -10.57 -24.41
N ILE A 136 -16.09 -11.14 -23.36
CA ILE A 136 -15.45 -11.25 -22.04
C ILE A 136 -14.16 -12.08 -22.13
N GLU A 137 -14.22 -13.24 -22.79
CA GLU A 137 -13.03 -14.10 -22.95
C GLU A 137 -11.95 -13.43 -23.81
N GLN A 138 -12.34 -12.74 -24.89
CA GLN A 138 -11.39 -12.03 -25.74
C GLN A 138 -10.70 -10.88 -25.01
N LYS A 139 -11.44 -10.12 -24.18
CA LYS A 139 -10.86 -9.07 -23.31
C LYS A 139 -9.87 -9.64 -22.30
N LYS A 140 -10.17 -10.81 -21.72
CA LYS A 140 -9.27 -11.49 -20.79
C LYS A 140 -7.97 -11.93 -21.49
N ARG A 141 -8.06 -12.41 -22.73
CA ARG A 141 -6.89 -12.77 -23.55
C ARG A 141 -6.02 -11.54 -23.86
N LEU A 142 -6.63 -10.43 -24.26
CA LEU A 142 -5.93 -9.16 -24.49
C LEU A 142 -5.20 -8.68 -23.23
N ALA A 143 -5.91 -8.63 -22.09
CA ALA A 143 -5.31 -8.22 -20.82
C ALA A 143 -4.13 -9.10 -20.38
N LYS A 144 -4.11 -10.39 -20.77
CA LYS A 144 -2.95 -11.27 -20.54
C LYS A 144 -1.76 -10.87 -21.42
N LEU A 145 -1.99 -10.67 -22.71
CA LEU A 145 -0.93 -10.31 -23.68
C LEU A 145 -0.32 -8.93 -23.38
N GLU A 146 -1.13 -7.95 -22.95
CA GLU A 146 -0.66 -6.62 -22.54
C GLU A 146 0.28 -6.70 -21.32
N ARG A 147 0.00 -7.59 -20.37
CA ARG A 147 0.90 -7.82 -19.22
C ARG A 147 2.22 -8.46 -19.64
N GLU A 148 2.18 -9.41 -20.56
CA GLU A 148 3.37 -10.07 -21.11
C GLU A 148 4.25 -9.06 -21.87
N GLN A 149 3.63 -8.18 -22.67
CA GLN A 149 4.31 -7.09 -23.39
C GLN A 149 4.95 -6.10 -22.40
N ALA A 150 4.24 -5.68 -21.35
CA ALA A 150 4.77 -4.77 -20.33
C ALA A 150 5.99 -5.38 -19.60
N LEU A 151 5.94 -6.66 -19.24
CA LEU A 151 7.06 -7.37 -18.62
C LEU A 151 8.28 -7.44 -19.56
N LEU A 152 8.04 -7.66 -20.85
CA LEU A 152 9.09 -7.72 -21.85
C LEU A 152 9.75 -6.35 -22.06
N ALA A 153 8.96 -5.27 -22.08
CA ALA A 153 9.47 -3.90 -22.13
C ALA A 153 10.38 -3.57 -20.93
N THR A 154 9.96 -3.93 -19.71
CA THR A 154 10.81 -3.77 -18.52
C THR A 154 12.09 -4.63 -18.60
N THR A 155 12.00 -5.83 -19.18
CA THR A 155 13.19 -6.69 -19.38
C THR A 155 14.19 -6.06 -20.33
N LEU A 156 13.73 -5.44 -21.44
CA LEU A 156 14.57 -4.72 -22.39
C LEU A 156 15.25 -3.51 -21.76
N GLU A 157 14.51 -2.73 -20.96
CA GLU A 157 15.09 -1.60 -20.22
C GLU A 157 16.22 -2.05 -19.29
N ASN A 158 16.00 -3.12 -18.52
CA ASN A 158 17.04 -3.68 -17.65
C ASN A 158 18.27 -4.20 -18.42
N LEU A 159 18.06 -4.82 -19.59
CA LEU A 159 19.16 -5.27 -20.44
C LEU A 159 19.95 -4.09 -21.02
N HIS A 160 19.29 -2.98 -21.38
CA HIS A 160 19.96 -1.75 -21.80
C HIS A 160 20.80 -1.14 -20.68
N GLU A 161 20.29 -1.10 -19.44
CA GLU A 161 21.06 -0.64 -18.28
C GLU A 161 22.28 -1.53 -18.02
N ALA A 162 22.09 -2.87 -18.03
CA ALA A 162 23.19 -3.83 -17.88
C ALA A 162 24.25 -3.68 -19.00
N MET A 163 23.82 -3.37 -20.23
CA MET A 163 24.74 -3.11 -21.34
C MET A 163 25.57 -1.84 -21.10
N ARG A 164 24.98 -0.77 -20.57
CA ARG A 164 25.71 0.46 -20.23
C ARG A 164 26.77 0.22 -19.16
N GLU A 165 26.42 -0.55 -18.12
CA GLU A 165 27.37 -0.97 -17.07
C GLU A 165 28.51 -1.83 -17.62
N ALA A 166 28.18 -2.84 -18.44
CA ALA A 166 29.17 -3.75 -19.01
C ALA A 166 30.16 -3.01 -19.93
N ARG A 167 29.68 -2.05 -20.74
CA ARG A 167 30.51 -1.19 -21.59
C ARG A 167 31.46 -0.32 -20.77
N ALA A 168 30.93 0.33 -19.73
CA ALA A 168 31.70 1.16 -18.81
C ALA A 168 32.82 0.36 -18.12
N GLU A 169 32.51 -0.82 -17.59
CA GLU A 169 33.46 -1.67 -16.90
C GLU A 169 34.55 -2.24 -17.83
N ARG A 170 34.15 -2.65 -19.04
CA ARG A 170 35.10 -3.08 -20.09
C ARG A 170 36.08 -1.96 -20.40
N LEU A 171 35.59 -0.77 -20.71
CA LEU A 171 36.45 0.37 -21.03
C LEU A 171 37.35 0.76 -19.85
N ARG A 172 36.84 0.74 -18.62
CA ARG A 172 37.65 1.02 -17.42
C ARG A 172 38.86 0.08 -17.29
N LYS A 173 38.68 -1.21 -17.59
CA LYS A 173 39.78 -2.19 -17.60
C LYS A 173 40.79 -1.88 -18.71
N GLU A 174 40.31 -1.55 -19.90
CA GLU A 174 41.16 -1.24 -21.05
C GLU A 174 41.97 0.05 -20.89
N LEU A 175 41.44 1.04 -20.17
CA LEU A 175 42.10 2.32 -19.90
C LEU A 175 43.21 2.24 -18.83
N THR A 176 43.21 1.18 -18.02
CA THR A 176 44.21 0.95 -16.96
C THR A 176 45.37 0.14 -17.53
N GLN A 177 46.30 0.80 -18.22
CA GLN A 177 47.44 0.16 -18.86
C GLN A 177 48.77 0.51 -18.19
N LYS A 178 49.72 -0.43 -18.23
CA LYS A 178 51.13 -0.23 -17.91
C LYS A 178 51.94 -0.60 -19.14
N ASP A 179 52.82 0.28 -19.57
CA ASP A 179 53.77 -0.02 -20.64
C ASP A 179 55.12 0.71 -20.43
N THR A 180 56.14 0.28 -21.16
CA THR A 180 57.45 0.94 -21.21
C THR A 180 57.64 1.53 -22.59
N ILE A 181 57.84 2.85 -22.66
CA ILE A 181 58.09 3.53 -23.92
C ILE A 181 59.47 4.16 -23.92
N GLU A 182 60.09 4.18 -25.10
CA GLU A 182 61.35 4.85 -25.33
C GLU A 182 61.11 6.03 -26.28
N VAL A 183 61.44 7.23 -25.82
CA VAL A 183 61.14 8.47 -26.55
C VAL A 183 62.41 9.32 -26.66
N VAL A 184 62.59 9.90 -27.85
CA VAL A 184 63.65 10.85 -28.16
C VAL A 184 63.05 12.23 -28.40
N HIS A 185 63.65 13.26 -27.81
CA HIS A 185 63.32 14.66 -28.08
C HIS A 185 64.58 15.52 -28.12
N SER A 186 64.57 16.51 -29.01
CA SER A 186 65.66 17.45 -29.21
C SER A 186 65.14 18.87 -29.03
N LEU A 187 65.89 19.70 -28.31
CA LEU A 187 65.60 21.11 -28.12
C LEU A 187 66.83 21.97 -28.43
N THR A 188 66.60 23.23 -28.76
CA THR A 188 67.67 24.22 -28.94
C THR A 188 67.86 25.01 -27.64
N CYS A 189 69.04 24.94 -27.04
CA CYS A 189 69.38 25.66 -25.82
C CYS A 189 69.43 27.18 -26.09
N SER A 190 69.03 27.97 -25.08
CA SER A 190 69.23 29.43 -25.14
C SER A 190 70.73 29.77 -25.03
N PRO A 191 71.22 30.82 -25.72
CA PRO A 191 72.60 31.29 -25.53
C PRO A 191 72.91 31.76 -24.10
N ASN A 192 71.88 32.13 -23.34
CA ASN A 192 72.02 32.74 -22.01
C ASN A 192 71.76 31.76 -20.85
N MET A 193 71.54 30.47 -21.12
CA MET A 193 71.34 29.45 -20.08
C MET A 193 72.59 28.61 -19.85
N THR A 194 72.71 28.03 -18.66
CA THR A 194 73.79 27.07 -18.37
C THR A 194 73.55 25.74 -19.07
N LEU A 195 74.62 24.99 -19.33
CA LEU A 195 74.52 23.64 -19.90
C LEU A 195 73.68 22.71 -19.02
N SER A 196 73.79 22.84 -17.70
CA SER A 196 72.97 22.07 -16.75
C SER A 196 71.49 22.45 -16.82
N ALA A 197 71.17 23.74 -17.01
CA ALA A 197 69.79 24.18 -17.18
C ALA A 197 69.21 23.66 -18.50
N CYS A 198 70.00 23.65 -19.58
CA CYS A 198 69.57 23.08 -20.85
C CYS A 198 69.33 21.56 -20.77
N ALA A 199 70.23 20.81 -20.11
CA ALA A 199 70.09 19.38 -19.92
C ALA A 199 68.83 19.02 -19.11
N ASN A 200 68.58 19.73 -18.00
CA ASN A 200 67.38 19.54 -17.17
C ASN A 200 66.09 19.85 -17.96
N GLN A 201 66.12 20.87 -18.83
CA GLN A 201 65.00 21.19 -19.70
C GLN A 201 64.77 20.11 -20.76
N GLY A 202 65.85 19.54 -21.32
CA GLY A 202 65.83 18.42 -22.28
C GLY A 202 65.18 17.17 -21.70
N GLU A 203 65.56 16.82 -20.48
CA GLU A 203 64.97 15.70 -19.75
C GLU A 203 63.47 15.95 -19.47
N THR A 204 63.11 17.15 -19.01
CA THR A 204 61.72 17.51 -18.73
C THR A 204 60.83 17.43 -19.97
N LEU A 205 61.27 17.97 -21.11
CA LEU A 205 60.48 17.99 -22.34
C LEU A 205 60.38 16.59 -22.97
N THR A 206 61.44 15.79 -22.91
CA THR A 206 61.41 14.38 -23.35
C THR A 206 60.42 13.57 -22.53
N MET A 207 60.39 13.77 -21.21
CA MET A 207 59.40 13.13 -20.33
C MET A 207 57.97 13.57 -20.64
N GLN A 208 57.73 14.86 -20.91
CA GLN A 208 56.41 15.35 -21.33
C GLN A 208 55.95 14.72 -22.66
N LYS A 209 56.87 14.54 -23.62
CA LYS A 209 56.58 13.84 -24.88
C LYS A 209 56.23 12.37 -24.62
N ALA A 210 56.98 11.69 -23.76
CA ALA A 210 56.68 10.31 -23.36
C ALA A 210 55.26 10.17 -22.78
N ILE A 211 54.87 11.04 -21.84
CA ILE A 211 53.51 11.02 -21.28
C ILE A 211 52.43 11.22 -22.36
N ARG A 212 52.66 12.10 -23.35
CA ARG A 212 51.72 12.36 -24.45
C ARG A 212 51.58 11.16 -25.39
N ASP A 213 52.70 10.57 -25.81
CA ASP A 213 52.72 9.44 -26.73
C ASP A 213 52.03 8.22 -26.08
N PHE A 214 52.30 7.99 -24.79
CA PHE A 214 51.61 6.95 -24.01
C PHE A 214 50.10 7.19 -23.88
N ARG A 215 49.65 8.44 -23.66
CA ARG A 215 48.21 8.76 -23.65
C ARG A 215 47.54 8.38 -24.97
N GLY A 216 48.18 8.69 -26.11
CA GLY A 216 47.68 8.32 -27.44
C GLY A 216 47.56 6.80 -27.60
N GLN A 217 48.62 6.08 -27.23
CA GLN A 217 48.64 4.62 -27.25
C GLN A 217 47.48 4.01 -26.46
N VAL A 218 47.27 4.44 -25.22
CA VAL A 218 46.17 3.95 -24.37
C VAL A 218 44.81 4.14 -25.04
N THR A 219 44.59 5.27 -25.73
CA THR A 219 43.30 5.56 -26.38
C THR A 219 43.06 4.85 -27.71
N ASP A 220 44.12 4.40 -28.39
CA ASP A 220 43.99 3.69 -29.67
C ASP A 220 43.67 2.20 -29.49
N PHE A 221 44.05 1.61 -28.36
CA PHE A 221 43.90 0.17 -28.09
C PHE A 221 42.61 -0.23 -27.36
N VAL A 222 41.70 0.71 -27.09
CA VAL A 222 40.39 0.41 -26.46
C VAL A 222 39.36 -0.05 -27.50
N THR A 223 38.42 -0.90 -27.07
CA THR A 223 37.37 -1.48 -27.93
C THR A 223 36.41 -0.44 -28.50
N GLU A 224 36.23 0.69 -27.81
CA GLU A 224 35.34 1.79 -28.21
C GLU A 224 36.10 3.08 -28.56
N SER A 225 37.20 2.94 -29.31
CA SER A 225 38.15 4.02 -29.59
C SER A 225 37.51 5.26 -30.23
N ASN A 226 36.46 5.10 -31.07
CA ASN A 226 35.74 6.22 -31.66
C ASN A 226 35.03 7.09 -30.61
N ALA A 227 34.32 6.47 -29.66
CA ALA A 227 33.62 7.20 -28.58
C ALA A 227 34.62 7.87 -27.63
N VAL A 228 35.70 7.14 -27.29
CA VAL A 228 36.78 7.64 -26.43
C VAL A 228 37.46 8.88 -27.02
N LYS A 229 37.77 8.87 -28.33
CA LYS A 229 38.40 10.01 -29.02
C LYS A 229 37.52 11.25 -29.06
N GLN A 230 36.20 11.08 -29.19
CA GLN A 230 35.26 12.20 -29.18
C GLN A 230 35.19 12.92 -27.82
N ASN A 231 35.46 12.19 -26.73
CA ASN A 231 35.29 12.67 -25.37
C ASN A 231 36.62 12.77 -24.59
N ILE A 232 37.76 12.69 -25.29
CA ILE A 232 39.10 12.54 -24.69
C ILE A 232 39.50 13.71 -23.76
N ASP A 233 38.97 14.90 -24.01
CA ASP A 233 39.25 16.11 -23.24
C ASP A 233 38.40 16.23 -21.96
N LYS A 234 37.37 15.40 -21.81
CA LYS A 234 36.50 15.38 -20.61
C LYS A 234 37.15 14.70 -19.40
N VAL A 235 38.32 14.07 -19.57
CA VAL A 235 38.91 13.13 -18.61
C VAL A 235 40.42 13.30 -18.47
N ALA A 236 40.90 13.24 -17.22
CA ALA A 236 42.31 13.08 -16.91
C ALA A 236 42.67 11.59 -16.78
N PHE A 237 43.76 11.18 -17.44
CA PHE A 237 44.24 9.79 -17.42
C PHE A 237 45.15 9.47 -16.23
N ASN A 238 45.55 10.50 -15.46
CA ASN A 238 46.46 10.40 -14.31
C ASN A 238 47.65 9.45 -14.58
N ILE A 239 48.47 9.83 -15.57
CA ILE A 239 49.61 9.01 -15.98
C ILE A 239 50.75 9.19 -14.98
N HIS A 240 51.20 8.08 -14.40
CA HIS A 240 52.29 8.06 -13.44
C HIS A 240 53.56 7.46 -14.06
N VAL A 241 54.67 8.18 -13.95
CA VAL A 241 56.00 7.66 -14.24
C VAL A 241 56.44 6.82 -13.05
N THR A 242 56.61 5.51 -13.27
CA THR A 242 57.00 4.56 -12.21
C THR A 242 58.50 4.40 -12.15
N ASN A 243 59.15 4.42 -13.31
CA ASN A 243 60.59 4.37 -13.46
C ASN A 243 60.97 5.16 -14.72
N SER A 244 62.13 5.80 -14.69
CA SER A 244 62.66 6.49 -15.85
C SER A 244 64.18 6.52 -15.82
N GLU A 245 64.80 6.19 -16.94
CA GLU A 245 66.24 6.31 -17.13
C GLU A 245 66.54 7.11 -18.40
N VAL A 246 67.52 8.00 -18.29
CA VAL A 246 68.12 8.64 -19.47
C VAL A 246 69.06 7.62 -20.10
N VAL A 247 68.69 7.12 -21.27
CA VAL A 247 69.45 6.11 -22.01
C VAL A 247 70.65 6.78 -22.70
N ASP A 248 70.42 7.95 -23.28
CA ASP A 248 71.43 8.75 -23.96
C ASP A 248 71.05 10.23 -23.92
N ALA A 249 72.02 11.11 -23.69
CA ALA A 249 71.80 12.55 -23.70
C ALA A 249 73.07 13.32 -24.03
N GLY A 250 72.97 14.29 -24.94
CA GLY A 250 74.13 15.08 -25.33
C GLY A 250 73.83 16.13 -26.40
N PHE A 251 74.84 16.97 -26.63
CA PHE A 251 74.80 17.94 -27.73
C PHE A 251 75.02 17.22 -29.05
N THR A 252 74.04 17.32 -29.95
CA THR A 252 74.09 16.70 -31.28
C THR A 252 74.60 17.67 -32.35
N GLY A 253 74.81 18.95 -32.00
CA GLY A 253 75.43 19.97 -32.83
C GLY A 253 74.99 21.39 -32.46
N GLY A 254 75.90 22.36 -32.51
CA GLY A 254 75.59 23.76 -32.19
C GLY A 254 75.03 23.93 -30.77
N MET A 255 73.84 24.51 -30.66
CA MET A 255 73.12 24.67 -29.39
C MET A 255 72.02 23.61 -29.20
N ASP A 256 71.95 22.58 -30.04
CA ASP A 256 70.91 21.55 -29.93
C ASP A 256 71.31 20.42 -28.98
N TYR A 257 70.42 20.13 -28.05
CA TYR A 257 70.55 19.09 -27.04
C TYR A 257 69.48 18.02 -27.25
N THR A 258 69.91 16.77 -27.41
CA THR A 258 69.02 15.63 -27.61
C THR A 258 69.03 14.77 -26.35
N THR A 259 67.85 14.31 -25.95
CA THR A 259 67.66 13.41 -24.82
C THR A 259 66.80 12.22 -25.25
N ARG A 260 67.23 11.02 -24.87
CA ARG A 260 66.52 9.76 -25.05
C ARG A 260 66.20 9.20 -23.67
N ILE A 261 64.91 9.05 -23.38
CA ILE A 261 64.42 8.50 -22.11
C ILE A 261 63.68 7.21 -22.38
N LYS A 262 63.94 6.21 -21.55
CA LYS A 262 63.10 5.04 -21.40
C LYS A 262 62.29 5.19 -20.12
N ALA A 263 60.97 5.19 -20.24
CA ALA A 263 60.05 5.45 -19.13
C ALA A 263 59.01 4.33 -19.01
N GLU A 264 58.85 3.81 -17.78
CA GLU A 264 57.74 2.95 -17.40
C GLU A 264 56.56 3.80 -16.94
N LEU A 265 55.46 3.76 -17.69
CA LEU A 265 54.29 4.60 -17.46
C LEU A 265 53.09 3.72 -17.10
N VAL A 266 52.25 4.24 -16.20
CA VAL A 266 50.98 3.60 -15.81
C VAL A 266 49.86 4.62 -15.89
N SER A 267 48.81 4.29 -16.63
CA SER A 267 47.55 5.05 -16.70
C SER A 267 46.63 4.61 -15.57
N ARG A 268 46.15 5.55 -14.76
CA ARG A 268 45.17 5.30 -13.68
C ARG A 268 44.07 6.36 -13.67
N PRO A 269 43.19 6.39 -14.68
CA PRO A 269 42.14 7.39 -14.76
C PRO A 269 41.21 7.33 -13.56
N ASP A 270 40.53 8.44 -13.28
CA ASP A 270 39.53 8.50 -12.20
C ASP A 270 38.42 7.47 -12.42
N LYS A 271 37.74 7.04 -11.35
CA LYS A 271 36.72 5.98 -11.42
C LYS A 271 35.62 6.27 -12.46
N THR A 272 35.26 7.53 -12.68
CA THR A 272 34.22 7.93 -13.63
C THR A 272 34.71 8.20 -15.05
N ALA A 273 36.01 8.06 -15.31
CA ALA A 273 36.65 8.31 -16.60
C ALA A 273 35.98 7.56 -17.76
N ALA A 274 35.73 6.26 -17.58
CA ALA A 274 35.12 5.44 -18.62
C ALA A 274 33.71 5.94 -19.01
N CYS A 275 32.93 6.44 -18.06
CA CYS A 275 31.56 6.90 -18.30
C CYS A 275 31.55 8.20 -19.08
N ARG A 276 32.40 9.14 -18.67
CA ARG A 276 32.55 10.42 -19.38
C ARG A 276 33.07 10.23 -20.79
N LEU A 277 33.92 9.22 -21.02
CA LEU A 277 34.41 8.86 -22.35
C LEU A 277 33.32 8.19 -23.22
N LEU A 278 32.39 7.47 -22.61
CA LEU A 278 31.23 6.85 -23.29
C LEU A 278 29.98 7.74 -23.32
N ASP A 279 30.05 8.96 -22.81
CA ASP A 279 28.91 9.88 -22.61
C ASP A 279 27.75 9.24 -21.79
N LEU A 280 28.13 8.44 -20.80
CA LEU A 280 27.23 7.82 -19.83
C LEU A 280 27.21 8.61 -18.51
N GLU A 281 26.11 8.49 -17.77
CA GLU A 281 26.04 9.03 -16.40
C GLU A 281 27.12 8.41 -15.50
N ASP A 282 27.70 9.19 -14.59
CA ASP A 282 28.77 8.72 -13.68
C ASP A 282 28.35 7.47 -12.86
N ARG A 283 27.04 7.25 -12.67
CA ARG A 283 26.47 6.09 -11.95
C ARG A 283 26.89 4.73 -12.50
N TYR A 284 27.19 4.63 -13.80
CA TYR A 284 27.59 3.37 -14.44
C TYR A 284 29.08 3.03 -14.23
N CYS A 285 29.89 3.95 -13.68
CA CYS A 285 31.34 3.78 -13.49
C CYS A 285 31.81 3.92 -12.05
N VAL A 286 30.96 4.47 -11.18
CA VAL A 286 31.20 4.38 -9.75
C VAL A 286 30.92 2.95 -9.34
N GLU A 287 31.92 2.29 -8.75
CA GLU A 287 31.68 1.06 -7.99
C GLU A 287 30.71 1.37 -6.85
N THR A 288 29.42 1.21 -7.10
CA THR A 288 28.48 0.83 -6.05
C THR A 288 28.95 -0.53 -5.58
N THR A 289 29.73 -0.61 -4.51
CA THR A 289 29.87 -1.72 -3.54
C THR A 289 29.54 -3.16 -4.02
N GLN A 290 29.89 -3.55 -5.25
CA GLN A 290 29.57 -4.86 -5.83
C GLN A 290 30.79 -5.52 -6.51
N ALA A 291 31.71 -4.75 -7.13
CA ALA A 291 32.96 -5.30 -7.72
C ALA A 291 34.02 -5.69 -6.66
N GLN A 292 34.06 -5.04 -5.50
CA GLN A 292 34.97 -5.35 -4.38
C GLN A 292 34.70 -6.73 -3.72
N GLN A 293 33.57 -7.39 -4.02
CA GLN A 293 33.22 -8.69 -3.40
C GLN A 293 33.63 -9.92 -4.18
N GLN A 294 33.97 -9.79 -5.46
CA GLN A 294 34.43 -10.95 -6.22
C GLN A 294 35.93 -11.20 -6.01
N ALA A 295 36.75 -10.16 -5.79
CA ALA A 295 38.17 -10.31 -5.44
C ALA A 295 38.40 -10.78 -3.98
N ASN A 296 37.51 -10.42 -3.04
CA ASN A 296 37.56 -10.87 -1.64
C ASN A 296 36.87 -12.23 -1.40
N ARG A 297 36.55 -13.02 -2.44
CA ARG A 297 36.15 -14.44 -2.24
C ARG A 297 37.32 -15.41 -2.14
N LYS A 298 38.56 -14.92 -2.16
CA LYS A 298 39.69 -15.61 -1.53
C LYS A 298 40.02 -15.13 -0.11
N GLN A 299 39.32 -14.13 0.43
CA GLN A 299 39.37 -13.74 1.85
C GLN A 299 38.17 -12.83 2.20
N GLN A 300 37.12 -13.46 2.77
CA GLN A 300 35.75 -12.98 2.89
C GLN A 300 35.55 -11.62 3.60
N ALA A 301 34.76 -10.73 2.97
CA ALA A 301 33.97 -9.68 3.65
C ALA A 301 32.67 -9.38 2.87
N LYS A 302 31.52 -9.32 3.55
CA LYS A 302 30.14 -9.29 2.99
C LYS A 302 29.71 -7.88 2.53
N ARG A 303 29.00 -7.78 1.40
CA ARG A 303 28.29 -6.59 0.86
C ARG A 303 27.28 -6.04 1.83
N TRP A 304 26.97 -4.74 1.77
CA TRP A 304 25.87 -4.08 2.48
C TRP A 304 24.96 -3.35 1.49
N VAL A 305 23.65 -3.35 1.72
CA VAL A 305 22.57 -2.74 0.92
C VAL A 305 21.61 -1.95 1.82
N ASN A 306 21.04 -0.87 1.31
CA ASN A 306 20.07 -0.07 2.07
C ASN A 306 18.70 -0.76 2.08
N VAL A 307 18.12 -0.93 3.26
CA VAL A 307 16.73 -1.36 3.39
C VAL A 307 15.95 -0.26 4.08
N THR A 308 14.83 0.13 3.46
CA THR A 308 13.85 1.00 4.11
C THR A 308 12.69 0.15 4.55
N ILE A 309 12.41 0.13 5.85
CA ILE A 309 11.28 -0.62 6.41
C ILE A 309 10.17 0.36 6.70
N ARG A 310 9.01 0.09 6.10
CA ARG A 310 7.80 0.89 6.26
C ARG A 310 6.66 0.02 6.71
N SER A 311 5.80 0.60 7.53
CA SER A 311 4.63 -0.07 8.06
C SER A 311 3.38 0.71 7.75
N ASN A 312 2.24 0.01 7.70
CA ASN A 312 0.93 0.63 7.64
C ASN A 312 0.50 1.26 8.99
N ARG A 313 1.34 1.17 10.04
CA ARG A 313 1.12 1.74 11.37
C ARG A 313 2.35 2.53 11.80
N TYR A 314 2.13 3.66 12.49
CA TYR A 314 3.18 4.47 13.12
C TYR A 314 3.50 3.91 14.53
N ASP A 315 4.59 4.32 15.17
CA ASP A 315 5.03 3.88 16.51
C ASP A 315 5.06 2.34 16.68
N ASP A 316 5.65 1.65 15.71
CA ASP A 316 5.99 0.24 15.80
C ASP A 316 7.46 0.04 16.18
N SER A 317 7.89 -1.21 16.32
CA SER A 317 9.28 -1.57 16.61
C SER A 317 9.79 -2.52 15.55
N VAL A 318 10.90 -2.15 14.93
CA VAL A 318 11.57 -2.92 13.90
C VAL A 318 12.77 -3.64 14.51
N THR A 319 12.79 -4.96 14.40
CA THR A 319 13.92 -5.82 14.75
C THR A 319 14.39 -6.59 13.53
N ILE A 320 15.71 -6.65 13.30
CA ILE A 320 16.29 -7.40 12.19
C ILE A 320 17.43 -8.25 12.71
N ASN A 321 17.38 -9.57 12.48
CA ASN A 321 18.29 -10.54 13.08
C ASN A 321 18.43 -10.33 14.60
N ASP A 322 17.29 -10.17 15.29
CA ASP A 322 17.18 -9.92 16.75
C ASP A 322 17.76 -8.59 17.27
N VAL A 323 18.16 -7.66 16.39
CA VAL A 323 18.66 -6.32 16.77
C VAL A 323 17.58 -5.27 16.52
N SER A 324 17.29 -4.42 17.52
CA SER A 324 16.25 -3.37 17.43
C SER A 324 16.78 -2.08 16.80
N TYR A 325 15.99 -1.50 15.89
CA TYR A 325 16.35 -0.29 15.14
C TYR A 325 15.33 0.85 15.28
N GLY A 326 14.42 0.77 16.26
CA GLY A 326 13.42 1.81 16.52
C GLY A 326 12.14 1.63 15.70
N SER A 327 11.49 2.74 15.34
CA SER A 327 10.13 2.76 14.75
C SER A 327 10.14 3.15 13.27
N THR A 328 9.23 2.58 12.48
CA THR A 328 9.14 2.90 11.06
C THR A 328 8.76 4.38 10.82
N PRO A 329 9.26 5.00 9.73
CA PRO A 329 10.17 4.45 8.74
C PRO A 329 11.60 4.33 9.27
N VAL A 330 12.19 3.14 9.13
CA VAL A 330 13.60 2.89 9.48
C VAL A 330 14.38 2.68 8.19
N GLU A 331 15.46 3.42 8.02
CA GLU A 331 16.39 3.28 6.89
C GLU A 331 17.75 2.87 7.45
N LEU A 332 18.25 1.71 7.03
CA LEU A 332 19.53 1.18 7.51
C LEU A 332 20.24 0.35 6.44
N MET A 333 21.54 0.16 6.62
CA MET A 333 22.35 -0.71 5.76
C MET A 333 22.50 -2.08 6.40
N LEU A 334 22.17 -3.14 5.67
CA LEU A 334 22.35 -4.53 6.10
C LEU A 334 23.14 -5.33 5.07
N PRO A 335 23.86 -6.39 5.49
CA PRO A 335 24.62 -7.16 4.53
C PRO A 335 23.72 -7.85 3.49
N VAL A 336 24.26 -8.21 2.32
CA VAL A 336 23.48 -8.98 1.35
C VAL A 336 23.32 -10.41 1.86
N GLY A 337 22.08 -10.88 1.90
CA GLY A 337 21.74 -12.20 2.40
C GLY A 337 20.30 -12.25 2.88
N ASN A 338 19.94 -13.36 3.49
CA ASN A 338 18.67 -13.47 4.20
C ASN A 338 18.78 -12.78 5.55
N HIS A 339 17.75 -12.01 5.88
CA HIS A 339 17.61 -11.31 7.15
C HIS A 339 16.23 -11.61 7.72
N ASP A 340 16.20 -11.99 8.99
CA ASP A 340 14.94 -12.18 9.70
C ASP A 340 14.44 -10.81 10.11
N LEU A 341 13.43 -10.33 9.39
CA LEU A 341 12.75 -9.08 9.67
C LEU A 341 11.51 -9.38 10.52
N THR A 342 11.46 -8.74 11.68
CA THR A 342 10.30 -8.72 12.56
C THR A 342 9.89 -7.27 12.77
N VAL A 343 8.67 -6.93 12.37
CA VAL A 343 8.05 -5.65 12.76
C VAL A 343 6.96 -5.96 13.76
N THR A 344 7.10 -5.44 14.97
CA THR A 344 6.15 -5.65 16.06
C THR A 344 5.49 -4.34 16.44
N LYS A 345 4.22 -4.40 16.78
CA LYS A 345 3.52 -3.29 17.41
C LYS A 345 2.55 -3.87 18.44
N PRO A 346 2.48 -3.32 19.65
CA PRO A 346 1.41 -3.68 20.58
C PRO A 346 0.05 -3.48 19.90
N GLY A 347 -0.79 -4.52 19.87
CA GLY A 347 -2.05 -4.53 19.11
C GLY A 347 -2.06 -5.37 17.81
N PHE A 348 -0.89 -5.78 17.30
CA PHE A 348 -0.72 -6.39 15.99
C PHE A 348 0.05 -7.71 16.00
N MET A 349 -0.28 -8.61 15.08
CA MET A 349 0.55 -9.79 14.82
C MET A 349 1.92 -9.31 14.36
N PRO A 350 3.01 -9.84 14.94
CA PRO A 350 4.34 -9.53 14.45
C PRO A 350 4.39 -9.90 12.96
N TYR A 351 4.85 -8.96 12.15
CA TYR A 351 5.17 -9.23 10.76
C TYR A 351 6.55 -9.86 10.75
N ASP A 352 6.58 -11.20 10.73
CA ASP A 352 7.80 -11.99 10.71
C ASP A 352 8.04 -12.55 9.31
N ARG A 353 9.17 -12.19 8.70
CA ARG A 353 9.54 -12.68 7.37
C ARG A 353 11.05 -12.72 7.22
N GLU A 354 11.55 -13.84 6.71
CA GLU A 354 12.91 -13.89 6.14
C GLU A 354 12.91 -13.11 4.82
N VAL A 355 13.67 -12.02 4.79
CA VAL A 355 13.80 -11.13 3.64
C VAL A 355 15.19 -11.29 3.06
N TYR A 356 15.26 -11.73 1.81
CA TYR A 356 16.51 -11.67 1.07
C TYR A 356 16.78 -10.23 0.61
N LEU A 357 17.87 -9.64 1.10
CA LEU A 357 18.33 -8.30 0.75
C LEU A 357 19.42 -8.40 -0.33
N GLY A 358 19.03 -8.48 -1.59
CA GLY A 358 19.97 -8.55 -2.73
C GLY A 358 20.41 -7.18 -3.26
N LYS A 359 19.58 -6.16 -3.03
CA LYS A 359 19.70 -4.78 -3.51
C LYS A 359 18.91 -3.85 -2.59
N ASP A 360 19.07 -2.55 -2.80
CA ASP A 360 18.29 -1.56 -2.06
C ASP A 360 16.80 -1.78 -2.29
N GLN A 361 16.04 -1.89 -1.21
CA GLN A 361 14.63 -2.21 -1.30
C GLN A 361 13.82 -1.66 -0.13
N VAL A 362 12.56 -1.35 -0.42
CA VAL A 362 11.59 -0.98 0.60
C VAL A 362 10.78 -2.21 0.99
N VAL A 363 10.84 -2.60 2.25
CA VAL A 363 10.01 -3.68 2.79
C VAL A 363 8.80 -3.07 3.47
N TRP A 364 7.61 -3.35 2.92
CA TRP A 364 6.34 -2.94 3.50
C TRP A 364 5.80 -4.04 4.43
N ALA A 365 5.91 -3.81 5.73
CA ALA A 365 5.24 -4.61 6.74
C ALA A 365 3.76 -4.19 6.79
N LYS A 366 2.86 -5.11 6.42
CA LYS A 366 1.42 -4.93 6.63
C LYS A 366 1.05 -5.63 7.93
N LEU A 367 1.13 -4.90 9.03
CA LEU A 367 0.69 -5.36 10.33
C LEU A 367 -0.82 -5.57 10.30
N LYS A 368 -1.22 -6.82 10.51
CA LYS A 368 -2.60 -7.21 10.78
C LYS A 368 -2.78 -7.19 12.28
N GLU A 369 -3.91 -6.68 12.73
CA GLU A 369 -4.23 -6.67 14.16
C GLU A 369 -4.19 -8.11 14.68
N GLN A 370 -3.59 -8.31 15.86
CA GLN A 370 -3.65 -9.60 16.53
C GLN A 370 -5.12 -9.91 16.74
N PRO A 371 -5.65 -11.04 16.21
CA PRO A 371 -6.91 -11.53 16.71
C PRO A 371 -6.65 -11.78 18.20
N ASN A 372 -7.28 -10.94 19.03
CA ASN A 372 -7.10 -10.86 20.48
C ASN A 372 -5.90 -10.03 20.99
N GLN A 373 -5.53 -8.89 20.39
CA GLN A 373 -5.00 -7.81 21.23
C GLN A 373 -6.09 -6.77 21.47
N PRO A 374 -6.16 -6.18 22.69
CA PRO A 374 -7.13 -5.14 22.96
C PRO A 374 -6.92 -4.05 21.92
N PRO A 375 -7.95 -3.71 21.13
CA PRO A 375 -7.80 -2.77 20.04
C PRO A 375 -7.13 -1.47 20.54
N SER A 376 -6.28 -0.87 19.71
CA SER A 376 -5.55 0.33 20.10
C SER A 376 -6.52 1.43 20.53
N PRO A 377 -6.23 2.23 21.58
CA PRO A 377 -7.08 3.35 21.97
C PRO A 377 -7.44 4.23 20.76
N GLY A 378 -8.70 4.66 20.67
CA GLY A 378 -9.27 5.39 19.54
C GLY A 378 -9.68 4.54 18.33
N LYS A 379 -9.43 3.22 18.34
CA LYS A 379 -9.91 2.34 17.27
C LYS A 379 -11.44 2.23 17.32
N LYS A 380 -12.07 2.39 16.15
CA LYS A 380 -13.51 2.22 15.96
C LYS A 380 -13.82 0.82 15.43
N PHE A 381 -14.86 0.18 15.95
CA PHE A 381 -15.37 -1.10 15.45
C PHE A 381 -16.87 -1.23 15.71
N THR A 382 -17.52 -2.16 15.02
CA THR A 382 -18.92 -2.52 15.25
C THR A 382 -18.98 -4.03 15.35
N ASP A 383 -19.62 -4.56 16.39
CA ASP A 383 -19.85 -6.00 16.51
C ASP A 383 -20.98 -6.44 15.58
N PRO A 384 -20.87 -7.62 14.95
CA PRO A 384 -21.96 -8.15 14.15
C PRO A 384 -23.14 -8.53 15.05
N VAL A 385 -24.35 -8.18 14.62
CA VAL A 385 -25.62 -8.57 15.25
C VAL A 385 -26.37 -9.49 14.29
N ALA A 386 -27.16 -10.41 14.82
CA ALA A 386 -28.03 -11.25 14.00
C ALA A 386 -29.00 -10.40 13.13
N ASN A 387 -29.46 -10.96 12.02
CA ASN A 387 -30.49 -10.37 11.13
C ASN A 387 -30.14 -9.03 10.46
N ASN A 388 -28.87 -8.80 10.09
CA ASN A 388 -28.39 -7.56 9.42
C ASN A 388 -28.63 -6.27 10.23
N LEU A 389 -28.83 -6.36 11.54
CA LEU A 389 -28.82 -5.20 12.43
C LEU A 389 -27.37 -4.74 12.65
N GLU A 390 -27.14 -3.44 12.80
CA GLU A 390 -25.83 -2.89 13.15
C GLU A 390 -25.78 -2.57 14.65
N ALA A 391 -24.80 -3.14 15.38
CA ALA A 391 -24.52 -2.72 16.75
C ALA A 391 -24.06 -1.25 16.78
N PRO A 392 -24.14 -0.58 17.94
CA PRO A 392 -23.49 0.71 18.13
C PRO A 392 -22.02 0.64 17.72
N GLN A 393 -21.55 1.65 16.98
CA GLN A 393 -20.13 1.82 16.71
C GLN A 393 -19.41 2.11 18.02
N MET A 394 -18.43 1.28 18.34
CA MET A 394 -17.65 1.35 19.57
C MET A 394 -16.29 2.01 19.30
N VAL A 395 -15.80 2.75 20.28
CA VAL A 395 -14.50 3.42 20.32
C VAL A 395 -13.72 2.86 21.49
N VAL A 396 -12.47 2.46 21.26
CA VAL A 396 -11.69 1.81 22.31
C VAL A 396 -11.00 2.82 23.20
N ILE A 397 -11.20 2.66 24.51
CA ILE A 397 -10.53 3.42 25.56
C ILE A 397 -9.45 2.53 26.15
N GLY A 398 -8.22 3.03 26.21
CA GLY A 398 -7.07 2.27 26.67
C GLY A 398 -7.07 2.03 28.17
N ALA A 399 -6.39 0.97 28.59
CA ALA A 399 -5.84 0.92 29.94
C ALA A 399 -4.79 2.01 30.13
N GLY A 400 -4.74 2.61 31.32
CA GLY A 400 -3.82 3.70 31.63
C GLY A 400 -4.24 4.54 32.82
N GLU A 401 -3.41 5.54 33.13
CA GLU A 401 -3.70 6.56 34.14
C GLU A 401 -4.41 7.74 33.50
N TYR A 402 -5.52 8.15 34.08
CA TYR A 402 -6.35 9.26 33.61
C TYR A 402 -6.62 10.23 34.73
N LYS A 403 -6.84 11.49 34.36
CA LYS A 403 -7.28 12.52 35.30
C LYS A 403 -8.78 12.74 35.19
N VAL A 404 -9.48 12.71 36.32
CA VAL A 404 -10.92 12.90 36.45
C VAL A 404 -11.25 13.88 37.59
N GLY A 405 -12.54 14.13 37.80
CA GLY A 405 -13.06 15.06 38.78
C GLY A 405 -12.92 16.53 38.36
N PRO A 406 -13.43 17.47 39.17
CA PRO A 406 -13.28 18.90 38.93
C PRO A 406 -11.81 19.31 38.74
N ASP A 407 -11.54 20.15 37.74
CA ASP A 407 -10.19 20.58 37.33
C ASP A 407 -9.18 19.43 37.06
N ALA A 408 -9.68 18.21 36.79
CA ALA A 408 -8.85 17.03 36.52
C ALA A 408 -7.79 16.76 37.62
N ARG A 409 -8.19 16.87 38.89
CA ARG A 409 -7.25 16.72 40.02
C ARG A 409 -7.09 15.29 40.52
N GLU A 410 -8.01 14.40 40.19
CA GLU A 410 -8.03 13.03 40.67
C GLU A 410 -7.39 12.11 39.64
N ASN A 411 -6.38 11.33 40.04
CA ASN A 411 -5.78 10.32 39.17
C ASN A 411 -6.51 8.98 39.36
N VAL A 412 -6.94 8.37 38.26
CA VAL A 412 -7.58 7.07 38.25
C VAL A 412 -6.93 6.15 37.21
N ALA A 413 -6.67 4.92 37.62
CA ALA A 413 -6.09 3.89 36.78
C ALA A 413 -7.18 3.00 36.18
N ILE A 414 -7.34 3.03 34.85
CA ILE A 414 -8.13 2.06 34.10
C ILE A 414 -7.25 0.83 33.86
N GLN A 415 -7.56 -0.26 34.55
CA GLN A 415 -6.75 -1.48 34.53
C GLN A 415 -6.87 -2.27 33.23
N GLN A 416 -8.06 -2.29 32.64
CA GLN A 416 -8.36 -3.01 31.41
C GLN A 416 -8.99 -2.06 30.42
N SER A 417 -8.54 -2.13 29.17
CA SER A 417 -9.19 -1.39 28.09
C SER A 417 -10.65 -1.82 27.98
N PHE A 418 -11.51 -0.88 27.64
CA PHE A 418 -12.91 -1.13 27.34
C PHE A 418 -13.26 -0.37 26.06
N ALA A 419 -14.40 -0.66 25.45
CA ALA A 419 -14.89 0.14 24.34
C ALA A 419 -16.14 0.90 24.77
N MET A 420 -16.27 2.16 24.38
CA MET A 420 -17.45 2.99 24.63
C MET A 420 -18.18 3.29 23.32
N GLY A 421 -19.51 3.34 23.36
CA GLY A 421 -20.32 3.80 22.24
C GLY A 421 -19.84 5.16 21.75
N ALA A 422 -19.52 5.25 20.46
CA ALA A 422 -19.06 6.48 19.83
C ALA A 422 -20.09 7.59 19.98
N THR A 423 -21.37 7.25 20.05
CA THR A 423 -22.51 8.14 20.24
C THR A 423 -23.40 7.58 21.36
N PRO A 424 -24.36 8.38 21.89
CA PRO A 424 -25.53 7.83 22.56
C PRO A 424 -26.24 6.79 21.69
N VAL A 425 -26.99 5.88 22.33
CA VAL A 425 -27.85 4.93 21.62
C VAL A 425 -28.91 5.71 20.85
N THR A 426 -29.06 5.42 19.56
CA THR A 426 -30.02 6.14 18.71
C THR A 426 -31.42 5.57 18.81
N VAL A 427 -32.42 6.35 18.37
CA VAL A 427 -33.81 5.90 18.24
C VAL A 427 -33.90 4.65 17.37
N GLU A 428 -33.19 4.60 16.24
CA GLU A 428 -33.13 3.42 15.35
C GLU A 428 -32.56 2.17 16.05
N GLN A 429 -31.48 2.34 16.81
CA GLN A 429 -30.85 1.24 17.54
C GLN A 429 -31.75 0.71 18.65
N PHE A 430 -32.45 1.60 19.36
CA PHE A 430 -33.39 1.22 20.41
C PHE A 430 -34.68 0.61 19.85
N ASP A 431 -35.16 1.11 18.70
CA ASP A 431 -36.32 0.53 18.00
C ASP A 431 -36.02 -0.90 17.52
N ALA A 432 -34.80 -1.18 17.07
CA ALA A 432 -34.37 -2.53 16.73
C ALA A 432 -34.43 -3.48 17.95
N PHE A 433 -34.01 -3.00 19.14
CA PHE A 433 -34.15 -3.75 20.39
C PHE A 433 -35.60 -4.04 20.72
N VAL A 434 -36.46 -3.02 20.71
CA VAL A 434 -37.88 -3.17 21.06
C VAL A 434 -38.60 -4.07 20.05
N THR A 435 -38.33 -3.91 18.76
CA THR A 435 -38.90 -4.75 17.70
C THR A 435 -38.47 -6.21 17.83
N ALA A 436 -37.20 -6.47 18.17
CA ALA A 436 -36.68 -7.83 18.29
C ALA A 436 -37.13 -8.56 19.57
N SER A 437 -37.30 -7.82 20.68
CA SER A 437 -37.57 -8.39 22.00
C SER A 437 -39.04 -8.29 22.42
N GLY A 438 -39.81 -7.38 21.84
CA GLY A 438 -41.13 -7.00 22.33
C GLY A 438 -41.09 -6.21 23.64
N TYR A 439 -39.95 -5.61 23.99
CA TYR A 439 -39.77 -4.85 25.23
C TYR A 439 -40.70 -3.62 25.30
N VAL A 440 -41.19 -3.33 26.49
CA VAL A 440 -42.07 -2.18 26.78
C VAL A 440 -41.42 -1.38 27.90
N THR A 441 -41.07 -0.11 27.63
CA THR A 441 -40.29 0.70 28.59
C THR A 441 -41.10 1.07 29.83
N ALA A 442 -40.41 1.46 30.89
CA ALA A 442 -41.05 1.96 32.10
C ALA A 442 -42.00 3.15 31.82
N ALA A 443 -41.62 4.03 30.88
CA ALA A 443 -42.45 5.14 30.45
C ALA A 443 -43.78 4.66 29.84
N GLU A 444 -43.72 3.67 28.94
CA GLU A 444 -44.88 3.03 28.31
C GLU A 444 -45.76 2.25 29.31
N GLN A 445 -45.17 1.74 30.39
CA GLN A 445 -45.88 1.06 31.48
C GLN A 445 -46.61 2.02 32.44
N GLY A 446 -46.55 3.33 32.17
CA GLY A 446 -47.28 4.35 32.93
C GLY A 446 -46.42 5.16 33.90
N ASN A 447 -45.09 4.98 33.92
CA ASN A 447 -44.19 5.87 34.66
C ASN A 447 -43.98 7.21 33.92
N GLY A 448 -44.37 7.28 32.65
CA GLY A 448 -44.29 8.50 31.83
C GLY A 448 -42.86 8.94 31.54
N CYS A 449 -42.76 10.17 31.01
CA CYS A 449 -41.50 10.82 30.71
C CYS A 449 -41.50 12.26 31.25
N ASP A 450 -40.52 12.55 32.09
CA ASP A 450 -40.31 13.86 32.69
C ASP A 450 -39.81 14.87 31.66
N LYS A 451 -40.28 16.11 31.81
CA LYS A 451 -39.91 17.25 30.97
C LYS A 451 -39.52 18.42 31.85
N LEU A 452 -38.52 19.18 31.42
CA LEU A 452 -38.16 20.44 32.07
C LEU A 452 -38.99 21.57 31.47
N VAL A 453 -39.92 22.14 32.24
CA VAL A 453 -40.79 23.25 31.81
C VAL A 453 -40.58 24.41 32.77
N ASN A 454 -40.13 25.56 32.27
CA ASN A 454 -39.87 26.77 33.06
C ASN A 454 -38.95 26.53 34.29
N GLY A 455 -38.02 25.57 34.19
CA GLY A 455 -37.10 25.22 35.28
C GLY A 455 -37.65 24.20 36.29
N GLU A 456 -38.87 23.72 36.11
CA GLU A 456 -39.49 22.70 36.96
C GLU A 456 -39.64 21.38 36.21
N ILE A 457 -39.38 20.27 36.91
CA ILE A 457 -39.57 18.92 36.38
C ILE A 457 -41.07 18.60 36.43
N ASN A 458 -41.63 18.28 35.26
CA ASN A 458 -43.03 17.91 35.09
C ASN A 458 -43.12 16.52 34.48
N GLN A 459 -43.77 15.60 35.19
CA GLN A 459 -44.00 14.24 34.70
C GLN A 459 -45.14 14.24 33.67
N SER A 460 -44.86 13.69 32.49
CA SER A 460 -45.82 13.58 31.39
C SER A 460 -46.11 12.10 31.14
N LEU A 461 -47.26 11.63 31.62
CA LEU A 461 -47.68 10.22 31.54
C LEU A 461 -48.06 9.75 30.13
N ASP A 462 -48.23 10.70 29.22
CA ASP A 462 -48.64 10.52 27.82
C ASP A 462 -47.46 10.54 26.84
N THR A 463 -46.22 10.60 27.34
CA THR A 463 -45.02 10.59 26.50
C THR A 463 -44.04 9.51 26.88
N ASP A 464 -43.36 8.98 25.86
CA ASP A 464 -42.41 7.89 25.92
C ASP A 464 -41.28 8.12 24.91
N TRP A 465 -40.43 7.12 24.70
CA TRP A 465 -39.29 7.20 23.79
C TRP A 465 -39.67 7.34 22.30
N ARG A 466 -40.88 6.94 21.90
CA ARG A 466 -41.40 7.13 20.53
C ARG A 466 -42.01 8.50 20.33
N GLN A 467 -42.56 9.09 21.39
CA GLN A 467 -43.17 10.42 21.38
C GLN A 467 -42.71 11.25 22.59
N PRO A 468 -41.45 11.73 22.61
CA PRO A 468 -40.89 12.42 23.77
C PRO A 468 -41.41 13.87 23.96
N GLY A 469 -42.34 14.31 23.10
CA GLY A 469 -42.88 15.66 23.06
C GLY A 469 -42.16 16.61 22.09
N PHE A 470 -41.27 16.09 21.24
CA PHE A 470 -40.65 16.79 20.13
C PHE A 470 -40.25 15.79 19.04
N ASP A 471 -39.98 16.28 17.82
CA ASP A 471 -39.57 15.43 16.70
C ASP A 471 -38.14 14.92 16.88
N GLN A 472 -37.94 13.61 16.72
CA GLN A 472 -36.64 12.96 16.68
C GLN A 472 -36.42 12.24 15.35
N ALA A 473 -35.20 12.36 14.81
CA ALA A 473 -34.77 11.56 13.67
C ALA A 473 -34.32 10.16 14.14
N ALA A 474 -34.23 9.20 13.21
CA ALA A 474 -33.77 7.84 13.49
C ALA A 474 -32.37 7.80 14.13
N ASP A 475 -31.50 8.74 13.76
CA ASP A 475 -30.15 8.92 14.29
C ASP A 475 -30.08 9.94 15.44
N SER A 476 -31.20 10.36 16.02
CA SER A 476 -31.21 11.13 17.28
C SER A 476 -31.02 10.19 18.48
N PRO A 477 -30.49 10.68 19.62
CA PRO A 477 -30.38 9.87 20.83
C PRO A 477 -31.76 9.45 21.34
N VAL A 478 -31.92 8.18 21.74
CA VAL A 478 -33.13 7.74 22.44
C VAL A 478 -33.23 8.45 23.79
N VAL A 479 -34.43 8.91 24.13
CA VAL A 479 -34.74 9.57 25.41
C VAL A 479 -35.97 8.91 26.04
N CYS A 480 -36.42 9.39 27.20
CA CYS A 480 -37.56 8.83 27.93
C CYS A 480 -37.37 7.36 28.33
N VAL A 481 -36.12 7.01 28.67
CA VAL A 481 -35.73 5.68 29.15
C VAL A 481 -35.14 5.82 30.56
N ASN A 482 -35.52 4.92 31.46
CA ASN A 482 -34.92 4.87 32.80
C ASN A 482 -33.64 4.01 32.78
N LYS A 483 -32.99 3.87 33.94
CA LYS A 483 -31.79 3.05 34.09
C LYS A 483 -32.05 1.59 33.73
N ASP A 484 -33.17 1.02 34.18
CA ASP A 484 -33.54 -0.38 33.91
C ASP A 484 -33.77 -0.65 32.42
N ASP A 485 -34.42 0.28 31.69
CA ASP A 485 -34.62 0.21 30.25
C ASP A 485 -33.28 0.20 29.49
N ALA A 486 -32.34 1.02 29.95
CA ALA A 486 -31.01 1.10 29.40
C ALA A 486 -30.17 -0.16 29.70
N GLU A 487 -30.28 -0.71 30.91
CA GLU A 487 -29.65 -1.98 31.29
C GLU A 487 -30.23 -3.15 30.48
N ALA A 488 -31.55 -3.21 30.31
CA ALA A 488 -32.22 -4.22 29.48
C ALA A 488 -31.74 -4.19 28.02
N TYR A 489 -31.54 -2.99 27.45
CA TYR A 489 -30.93 -2.84 26.13
C TYR A 489 -29.51 -3.43 26.09
N THR A 490 -28.68 -3.14 27.09
CA THR A 490 -27.30 -3.65 27.14
C THR A 490 -27.24 -5.17 27.31
N GLU A 491 -28.17 -5.74 28.07
CA GLU A 491 -28.30 -7.19 28.23
C GLU A 491 -28.71 -7.84 26.89
N TRP A 492 -29.72 -7.30 26.23
CA TRP A 492 -30.12 -7.77 24.90
C TRP A 492 -28.97 -7.70 23.89
N LEU A 493 -28.26 -6.57 23.83
CA LEU A 493 -27.14 -6.39 22.92
C LEU A 493 -26.00 -7.39 23.22
N SER A 494 -25.78 -7.69 24.50
CA SER A 494 -24.83 -8.72 24.92
C SER A 494 -25.21 -10.11 24.37
N GLN A 495 -26.49 -10.47 24.47
CA GLN A 495 -27.01 -11.74 23.96
C GLN A 495 -26.89 -11.83 22.43
N GLN A 496 -27.16 -10.73 21.70
CA GLN A 496 -27.10 -10.74 20.24
C GLN A 496 -25.68 -10.82 19.68
N THR A 497 -24.72 -10.20 20.37
CA THR A 497 -23.33 -10.12 19.90
C THR A 497 -22.42 -11.22 20.46
N GLY A 498 -22.85 -11.87 21.56
CA GLY A 498 -22.01 -12.78 22.34
C GLY A 498 -20.88 -12.08 23.11
N GLN A 499 -20.95 -10.75 23.23
CA GLN A 499 -19.97 -9.90 23.93
C GLN A 499 -20.63 -9.29 25.17
N ARG A 500 -19.84 -8.80 26.11
CA ARG A 500 -20.39 -8.18 27.32
C ARG A 500 -20.54 -6.68 27.11
N TYR A 501 -21.78 -6.23 26.96
CA TYR A 501 -22.19 -4.84 26.95
C TYR A 501 -22.82 -4.45 28.30
N ALA A 502 -22.63 -3.20 28.71
CA ALA A 502 -23.18 -2.63 29.94
C ALA A 502 -23.34 -1.10 29.80
N LEU A 503 -23.90 -0.45 30.82
CA LEU A 503 -23.76 1.00 31.00
C LEU A 503 -22.35 1.35 31.49
N PRO A 504 -21.74 2.46 31.04
CA PRO A 504 -20.48 2.94 31.62
C PRO A 504 -20.67 3.23 33.10
N ASN A 505 -19.65 3.00 33.92
CA ASN A 505 -19.61 3.63 35.24
C ASN A 505 -19.22 5.12 35.16
N ASP A 506 -19.35 5.84 36.27
CA ASP A 506 -19.08 7.28 36.34
C ASP A 506 -17.67 7.67 35.88
N VAL A 507 -16.68 6.86 36.24
CA VAL A 507 -15.27 7.06 35.88
C VAL A 507 -15.04 6.75 34.41
N GLU A 508 -15.51 5.61 33.91
CA GLU A 508 -15.38 5.22 32.49
C GLU A 508 -15.98 6.28 31.58
N TRP A 509 -17.15 6.81 31.95
CA TRP A 509 -17.80 7.90 31.25
C TRP A 509 -16.92 9.15 31.24
N GLU A 510 -16.40 9.59 32.39
CA GLU A 510 -15.59 10.81 32.46
C GLU A 510 -14.28 10.68 31.66
N VAL A 511 -13.59 9.53 31.79
CA VAL A 511 -12.36 9.24 31.05
C VAL A 511 -12.62 9.32 29.55
N ALA A 512 -13.69 8.68 29.08
CA ALA A 512 -14.04 8.69 27.68
C ALA A 512 -14.45 10.10 27.20
N ALA A 513 -15.22 10.85 28.00
CA ALA A 513 -15.69 12.19 27.67
C ALA A 513 -14.55 13.23 27.59
N ARG A 514 -13.55 13.14 28.48
CA ARG A 514 -12.37 14.00 28.47
C ARG A 514 -11.52 13.82 27.22
N GLY A 515 -11.47 12.62 26.66
CA GLY A 515 -10.65 12.35 25.48
C GLY A 515 -9.15 12.64 25.70
N GLY A 516 -8.67 12.51 26.94
CA GLY A 516 -7.30 12.81 27.34
C GLY A 516 -7.02 14.26 27.73
N THR A 517 -8.01 15.15 27.75
CA THR A 517 -7.83 16.55 28.18
C THR A 517 -8.19 16.79 29.64
N GLU A 518 -7.61 17.84 30.21
CA GLU A 518 -7.81 18.23 31.61
C GLU A 518 -8.82 19.39 31.77
N SER A 519 -9.39 19.88 30.67
CA SER A 519 -10.29 21.03 30.64
C SER A 519 -11.76 20.69 30.96
N ASP A 520 -12.58 21.71 31.18
CA ASP A 520 -14.02 21.58 31.48
C ASP A 520 -14.83 20.93 30.34
N TYR A 521 -14.43 21.18 29.09
CA TYR A 521 -14.90 20.52 27.89
C TYR A 521 -13.70 19.91 27.18
N TRP A 522 -13.89 18.86 26.37
CA TRP A 522 -12.76 18.23 25.69
C TRP A 522 -12.01 19.18 24.75
N TRP A 523 -12.67 20.23 24.24
CA TRP A 523 -12.10 21.25 23.36
C TRP A 523 -11.55 22.49 24.08
N GLY A 524 -11.67 22.58 25.41
CA GLY A 524 -11.19 23.73 26.18
C GLY A 524 -12.05 24.07 27.39
N ASN A 525 -11.77 25.20 28.04
CA ASN A 525 -12.50 25.63 29.24
C ASN A 525 -13.72 26.51 28.96
N GLU A 526 -13.91 26.91 27.70
CA GLU A 526 -15.04 27.72 27.27
C GLU A 526 -15.97 26.88 26.39
N ILE A 527 -17.28 26.98 26.64
CA ILE A 527 -18.28 26.26 25.83
C ILE A 527 -18.20 26.67 24.35
N GLY A 528 -18.01 27.96 24.08
CA GLY A 528 -18.12 28.52 22.72
C GLY A 528 -19.54 28.46 22.14
N VAL A 529 -19.67 28.71 20.85
CA VAL A 529 -20.94 28.64 20.10
C VAL A 529 -20.84 27.49 19.10
N GLY A 530 -21.86 26.63 19.05
CA GLY A 530 -21.93 25.56 18.05
C GLY A 530 -20.99 24.37 18.26
N ASN A 531 -20.40 24.19 19.46
CA ASN A 531 -19.59 23.02 19.80
C ASN A 531 -20.40 21.86 20.40
N ALA A 532 -21.61 22.16 20.91
CA ALA A 532 -22.51 21.21 21.55
C ALA A 532 -23.96 21.70 21.48
N ASN A 533 -24.90 20.77 21.59
CA ASN A 533 -26.32 21.09 21.75
C ASN A 533 -26.67 21.20 23.24
N THR A 534 -26.66 22.42 23.79
CA THR A 534 -27.11 22.69 25.17
C THR A 534 -28.17 23.78 25.14
N GLY A 535 -28.76 24.09 26.29
CA GLY A 535 -29.58 25.29 26.43
C GLY A 535 -28.75 26.53 26.13
N TRP A 536 -29.32 27.46 25.36
CA TRP A 536 -28.72 28.74 24.96
C TRP A 536 -27.37 28.67 24.23
N SER A 537 -27.02 27.53 23.59
CA SER A 537 -25.77 27.39 22.82
C SER A 537 -25.80 28.02 21.42
N GLY A 538 -26.95 28.58 21.01
CA GLY A 538 -27.12 29.25 19.71
C GLY A 538 -27.23 28.31 18.52
N THR A 539 -27.39 27.00 18.74
CA THR A 539 -27.69 26.03 17.69
C THR A 539 -29.19 26.06 17.34
N VAL A 540 -29.57 25.51 16.18
CA VAL A 540 -30.98 25.41 15.75
C VAL A 540 -31.81 24.46 16.61
N TRP A 541 -31.18 23.66 17.47
CA TRP A 541 -31.83 22.69 18.37
C TRP A 541 -31.86 23.17 19.84
N SER A 542 -31.09 24.20 20.16
CA SER A 542 -30.91 24.70 21.52
C SER A 542 -32.26 25.11 22.15
N ASN A 543 -32.58 24.57 23.33
CA ASN A 543 -33.87 24.74 24.01
C ASN A 543 -35.11 24.28 23.20
N ASP A 544 -34.93 23.56 22.10
CA ASP A 544 -36.04 23.08 21.24
C ASP A 544 -36.12 21.55 21.24
N ARG A 545 -35.03 20.85 20.90
CA ARG A 545 -35.00 19.38 20.79
C ARG A 545 -33.57 18.81 20.81
N THR A 546 -33.46 17.48 20.79
CA THR A 546 -32.19 16.79 20.52
C THR A 546 -31.70 17.04 19.09
N SER A 547 -30.39 17.02 18.88
CA SER A 547 -29.78 16.95 17.54
C SER A 547 -29.50 15.50 17.15
N PRO A 548 -29.46 15.16 15.85
CA PRO A 548 -28.87 13.91 15.40
C PRO A 548 -27.48 13.70 16.01
N VAL A 549 -27.13 12.46 16.34
CA VAL A 549 -25.79 12.15 16.86
C VAL A 549 -24.72 12.52 15.83
N LYS A 550 -23.51 12.87 16.29
CA LYS A 550 -22.40 13.32 15.43
C LYS A 550 -22.66 14.64 14.70
N SER A 551 -23.60 15.46 15.17
CA SER A 551 -23.79 16.84 14.66
C SER A 551 -22.63 17.77 15.03
N PHE A 552 -21.83 17.40 16.04
CA PHE A 552 -20.66 18.14 16.52
C PHE A 552 -19.38 17.31 16.38
N PRO A 553 -18.19 17.94 16.41
CA PRO A 553 -16.92 17.21 16.34
C PRO A 553 -16.76 16.18 17.49
N PRO A 554 -16.08 15.05 17.26
CA PRO A 554 -15.74 14.12 18.33
C PRO A 554 -14.56 14.64 19.15
N ASN A 555 -14.44 14.14 20.38
CA ASN A 555 -13.23 14.33 21.17
C ASN A 555 -12.03 13.53 20.60
N PRO A 556 -10.80 13.69 21.13
CA PRO A 556 -9.61 13.02 20.61
C PRO A 556 -9.66 11.49 20.63
N PHE A 557 -10.51 10.87 21.48
CA PHE A 557 -10.74 9.42 21.43
C PHE A 557 -11.69 9.02 20.31
N GLY A 558 -12.46 9.94 19.76
CA GLY A 558 -13.44 9.67 18.71
C GLY A 558 -14.86 9.49 19.24
N VAL A 559 -15.13 9.92 20.47
CA VAL A 559 -16.44 9.90 21.13
C VAL A 559 -17.15 11.22 20.90
N TYR A 560 -18.43 11.16 20.52
CA TYR A 560 -19.28 12.29 20.17
C TYR A 560 -20.28 12.59 21.28
N ASP A 561 -20.77 13.83 21.29
CA ASP A 561 -21.93 14.28 22.05
C ASP A 561 -21.82 14.01 23.57
N THR A 562 -20.60 14.01 24.12
CA THR A 562 -20.38 13.85 25.57
C THR A 562 -20.63 15.13 26.36
N ALA A 563 -20.84 16.24 25.66
CA ALA A 563 -21.28 17.51 26.24
C ALA A 563 -22.57 17.93 25.51
N GLY A 564 -23.68 17.97 26.24
CA GLY A 564 -24.99 18.30 25.73
C GLY A 564 -25.67 17.13 24.99
N ASN A 565 -26.63 17.50 24.15
CA ASN A 565 -27.62 16.64 23.52
C ASN A 565 -28.52 15.96 24.55
N VAL A 566 -28.05 14.95 25.27
CA VAL A 566 -28.82 14.27 26.33
C VAL A 566 -27.94 13.98 27.53
N TRP A 567 -28.52 14.04 28.73
CA TRP A 567 -27.93 13.42 29.90
C TRP A 567 -27.86 11.92 29.68
N GLU A 568 -26.83 11.28 30.21
CA GLU A 568 -26.60 9.86 29.97
C GLU A 568 -26.49 9.07 31.26
N TRP A 569 -27.33 8.04 31.38
CA TRP A 569 -27.26 7.09 32.48
C TRP A 569 -25.89 6.43 32.59
N VAL A 570 -25.39 6.33 33.83
CA VAL A 570 -24.20 5.55 34.17
C VAL A 570 -24.54 4.52 35.25
N SER A 571 -23.83 3.41 35.26
CA SER A 571 -23.94 2.37 36.28
C SER A 571 -23.13 2.76 37.52
N ASN A 572 -23.79 3.42 38.46
CA ASN A 572 -23.25 3.73 39.78
C ASN A 572 -24.23 3.31 40.89
N ASP A 573 -23.75 3.20 42.13
CA ASP A 573 -24.57 2.85 43.31
C ASP A 573 -25.70 3.86 43.53
N THR A 574 -25.45 5.13 43.21
CA THR A 574 -26.47 6.17 43.16
C THR A 574 -26.93 6.41 41.72
N PRO A 575 -28.23 6.63 41.46
CA PRO A 575 -28.71 6.95 40.12
C PRO A 575 -28.20 8.34 39.73
N ILE A 576 -27.24 8.36 38.81
CA ILE A 576 -26.68 9.59 38.28
C ILE A 576 -26.62 9.53 36.76
N ALA A 577 -26.66 10.72 36.15
CA ALA A 577 -26.41 10.92 34.74
C ALA A 577 -25.33 11.97 34.49
N ARG A 578 -24.71 11.90 33.31
CA ARG A 578 -23.56 12.72 32.92
C ARG A 578 -23.79 13.44 31.59
N GLY A 579 -23.02 14.50 31.33
CA GLY A 579 -22.92 15.14 30.01
C GLY A 579 -23.80 16.36 29.74
N GLY A 580 -24.87 16.61 30.49
CA GLY A 580 -25.77 17.73 30.20
C GLY A 580 -26.71 17.46 29.01
N ALA A 581 -27.69 18.34 28.76
CA ALA A 581 -28.66 18.14 27.68
C ALA A 581 -29.06 19.44 26.96
N TRP A 582 -29.80 19.29 25.87
CA TRP A 582 -30.25 20.34 24.94
C TRP A 582 -31.03 21.51 25.56
N ASN A 583 -31.60 21.33 26.75
CA ASN A 583 -32.37 22.33 27.51
C ASN A 583 -31.73 22.71 28.86
N PHE A 584 -30.51 22.25 29.15
CA PHE A 584 -29.76 22.63 30.35
C PHE A 584 -28.70 23.69 30.05
N SER A 585 -28.38 24.50 31.06
CA SER A 585 -27.32 25.51 30.95
C SER A 585 -26.00 24.87 30.49
N PRO A 586 -25.19 25.51 29.63
CA PRO A 586 -23.96 24.91 29.13
C PRO A 586 -22.93 24.56 30.22
N GLN A 587 -23.01 25.20 31.39
CA GLN A 587 -22.16 24.86 32.53
C GLN A 587 -22.49 23.47 33.10
N ARG A 588 -23.71 22.96 32.89
CA ARG A 588 -24.13 21.61 33.30
C ARG A 588 -23.65 20.51 32.36
N SER A 589 -23.05 20.85 31.22
CA SER A 589 -22.42 19.90 30.31
C SER A 589 -20.89 19.85 30.45
N ARG A 590 -20.33 20.46 31.49
CA ARG A 590 -18.91 20.25 31.83
C ARG A 590 -18.69 18.80 32.19
N VAL A 591 -17.52 18.28 31.85
CA VAL A 591 -17.22 16.86 31.93
C VAL A 591 -17.28 16.28 33.35
N SER A 592 -17.07 17.11 34.38
CA SER A 592 -17.12 16.70 35.79
C SER A 592 -18.52 16.83 36.44
N GLU A 593 -19.51 17.40 35.74
CA GLU A 593 -20.86 17.62 36.27
C GLU A 593 -21.67 16.33 36.36
N ARG A 594 -22.47 16.22 37.42
CA ARG A 594 -23.36 15.07 37.68
C ARG A 594 -24.78 15.58 37.83
N LEU A 595 -25.74 14.77 37.37
CA LEU A 595 -27.15 14.95 37.67
C LEU A 595 -27.61 13.76 38.51
N GLU A 596 -27.97 14.00 39.76
CA GLU A 596 -28.62 13.00 40.61
C GLU A 596 -30.09 12.85 40.22
N LEU A 597 -30.55 11.60 40.16
CA LEU A 597 -31.85 11.21 39.66
C LEU A 597 -32.52 10.19 40.59
N GLY A 598 -33.82 9.96 40.40
CA GLY A 598 -34.49 8.80 40.98
C GLY A 598 -34.22 7.55 40.15
N GLU A 599 -34.24 6.36 40.77
CA GLU A 599 -34.02 5.07 40.10
C GLU A 599 -34.96 4.85 38.90
N ASN A 600 -36.21 5.31 39.03
CA ASN A 600 -37.25 5.13 38.02
C ASN A 600 -37.44 6.36 37.12
N THR A 601 -36.54 7.34 37.14
CA THR A 601 -36.70 8.54 36.33
C THR A 601 -36.53 8.21 34.84
N SER A 602 -37.52 8.59 34.03
CA SER A 602 -37.39 8.68 32.58
C SER A 602 -37.60 10.12 32.20
N ALA A 603 -36.76 10.72 31.35
CA ALA A 603 -36.91 12.12 30.96
C ALA A 603 -36.58 12.36 29.49
N ASN A 604 -37.18 13.39 28.89
CA ASN A 604 -37.01 13.71 27.46
C ASN A 604 -35.67 14.39 27.14
N TYR A 605 -34.84 14.55 28.15
CA TYR A 605 -33.47 15.03 28.09
C TYR A 605 -32.48 13.98 28.57
N LEU A 606 -32.92 12.73 28.81
CA LEU A 606 -32.17 11.66 29.44
C LEU A 606 -32.18 10.41 28.56
N GLY A 607 -31.00 9.99 28.13
CA GLY A 607 -30.73 8.80 27.35
C GLY A 607 -29.56 8.03 27.96
N PHE A 608 -28.79 7.32 27.12
CA PHE A 608 -27.62 6.57 27.57
C PHE A 608 -26.68 6.22 26.41
N ARG A 609 -25.48 5.78 26.77
CA ARG A 609 -24.57 5.09 25.87
C ARG A 609 -24.09 3.79 26.50
N VAL A 610 -23.49 2.93 25.70
CA VAL A 610 -23.05 1.60 26.14
C VAL A 610 -21.54 1.52 26.24
N VAL A 611 -21.04 0.66 27.13
CA VAL A 611 -19.68 0.14 27.12
C VAL A 611 -19.68 -1.33 26.75
N ARG A 612 -18.54 -1.81 26.26
CA ARG A 612 -18.29 -3.21 25.95
C ARG A 612 -16.93 -3.61 26.48
N ASP A 613 -16.89 -4.70 27.24
CA ASP A 613 -15.64 -5.27 27.73
C ASP A 613 -14.76 -5.70 26.55
N ILE A 614 -13.48 -5.40 26.64
CA ILE A 614 -12.49 -5.93 25.72
C ILE A 614 -11.80 -7.10 26.40
N LYS A 615 -12.17 -8.32 26.01
CA LYS A 615 -11.47 -9.53 26.46
C LYS A 615 -10.00 -9.43 26.02
N THR A 616 -9.12 -9.19 26.98
CA THR A 616 -7.69 -9.41 26.82
C THR A 616 -7.47 -10.92 26.95
N PRO A 617 -6.79 -11.57 25.99
CA PRO A 617 -6.57 -13.02 26.04
C PRO A 617 -5.74 -13.46 27.24
#